data_AF-A0A395GUZ8-F1
#
_entry.id   AF-A0A395GUZ8-F1
#
_cell.length_a   1.000
_cell.length_b   1.000
_cell.length_c   1.000
_cell.angle_alpha   90.00
_cell.angle_beta   90.00
_cell.angle_gamma   90.00
#
_symmetry.space_group_name_H-M   'P 1'
#
loop_
_entity.id
_entity.type
_entity.pdbx_description
1 polymer ?
#
loop_
_entity_poly.entity_id
_entity_poly.type
_entity_poly.pdbx_seq_one_letter_code
_entity_poly.pdbx_strand_id
1 'polypeptide(L)'
;MARPDKRINLAVARAIPPFLLCVSVYACYIVTKPLCIDYLIHPLPKYHRSSRVGAGAAILAVFYILLIVVIITYLRLLYNVIRNPGYLTRAPPPIKGQDTEPSDRNHHKKRRSRKGRTAEKPDNTEIDVERSPDGNANGDAYLLDTTSLENFYTKDVFVCQEDGRPLYCSTCCHYKPDRAHHCREVDRCVLKMDHFCPWVGGVVSETSFKFFIQFVFYTMVFCVFSLIVCATFTAEIKRDTGGANVHLAIGIGLSTLFGLFTFGMTLSSLQLAMLNLSTIENLNRRSAVWTLAIRVPDRMLARLNPESRWAPTFRTITYPLPPTPLDPEAARDYQPAGKQHVFAILQTLPGENPFDLGSPFKNLQQVLGYSIIDWFLPLKQSPCADRTGESFYELGPVVSRLKKEAGLEPPREPAST
;
A
#
# COMPACT_ATOMS: atom_id res chain seq x y z
N MET A 1 2.67 20.06 16.89
CA MET A 1 3.99 19.42 17.10
C MET A 1 3.88 17.94 16.75
N ALA A 2 4.71 17.44 15.82
CA ALA A 2 4.75 16.00 15.53
C ALA A 2 5.20 15.23 16.77
N ARG A 3 4.58 14.07 17.04
CA ARG A 3 4.99 13.18 18.14
C ARG A 3 6.48 12.80 17.97
N PRO A 4 7.28 12.74 19.05
CA PRO A 4 8.72 12.46 18.97
C PRO A 4 9.04 11.19 18.16
N ASP A 5 8.22 10.15 18.27
CA ASP A 5 8.38 8.86 17.57
C ASP A 5 8.39 9.02 16.04
N LYS A 6 7.52 9.89 15.49
CA LYS A 6 7.43 10.16 14.04
C LYS A 6 8.73 10.74 13.49
N ARG A 7 9.34 11.67 14.23
CA ARG A 7 10.60 12.32 13.81
C ARG A 7 11.74 11.33 13.79
N ILE A 8 11.76 10.40 14.75
CA ILE A 8 12.75 9.33 14.83
C ILE A 8 12.59 8.39 13.64
N ASN A 9 11.39 7.90 13.37
CA ASN A 9 11.11 6.99 12.25
C ASN A 9 11.53 7.60 10.91
N LEU A 10 11.23 8.88 10.68
CA LEU A 10 11.62 9.56 9.46
C LEU A 10 13.14 9.79 9.37
N ALA A 11 13.81 10.07 10.49
CA ALA A 11 15.26 10.20 10.53
C ALA A 11 15.95 8.86 10.22
N VAL A 12 15.47 7.77 10.82
CA VAL A 12 15.94 6.40 10.55
C VAL A 12 15.75 6.06 9.06
N ALA A 13 14.57 6.34 8.50
CA ALA A 13 14.27 6.10 7.09
C ALA A 13 15.23 6.86 6.15
N ARG A 14 15.70 8.05 6.54
CA ARG A 14 16.68 8.81 5.75
C ARG A 14 18.12 8.31 5.92
N ALA A 15 18.45 7.73 7.07
CA ALA A 15 19.80 7.25 7.39
C ALA A 15 20.10 5.85 6.83
N ILE A 16 19.08 5.00 6.65
CA ILE A 16 19.28 3.63 6.18
C ILE A 16 19.80 3.54 4.74
N PRO A 17 19.30 4.30 3.74
CA PRO A 17 19.83 4.20 2.38
C PRO A 17 21.34 4.47 2.25
N PRO A 18 21.91 5.53 2.88
CA PRO A 18 23.36 5.69 2.97
C PRO A 18 24.08 4.55 3.69
N PHE A 19 23.50 4.02 4.76
CA PHE A 19 24.06 2.87 5.48
C PHE A 19 24.15 1.62 4.58
N LEU A 20 23.10 1.31 3.81
CA LEU A 20 23.10 0.21 2.84
C LEU A 20 24.16 0.40 1.74
N LEU A 21 24.40 1.64 1.32
CA LEU A 21 25.50 1.94 0.39
C LEU A 21 26.86 1.60 1.01
N CYS A 22 27.11 2.00 2.27
CA CYS A 22 28.35 1.66 2.98
C CYS A 22 28.54 0.14 3.10
N VAL A 23 27.48 -0.61 3.44
CA VAL A 23 27.51 -2.08 3.48
C VAL A 23 27.86 -2.67 2.11
N SER A 24 27.26 -2.14 1.04
CA SER A 24 27.51 -2.60 -0.33
C SER A 24 28.96 -2.32 -0.78
N VAL A 25 29.50 -1.14 -0.46
CA VAL A 25 30.91 -0.80 -0.72
C VAL A 25 31.85 -1.72 0.04
N TYR A 26 31.52 -2.04 1.30
CA TYR A 26 32.32 -2.99 2.08
C TYR A 26 32.26 -4.42 1.50
N ALA A 27 31.09 -4.86 1.04
CA ALA A 27 30.95 -6.14 0.34
C ALA A 27 31.82 -6.20 -0.94
N CYS A 28 31.84 -5.12 -1.73
CA CYS A 28 32.75 -4.99 -2.87
C CYS A 28 34.21 -5.12 -2.45
N TYR A 29 34.61 -4.48 -1.34
CA TYR A 29 35.97 -4.60 -0.82
C TYR A 29 36.30 -6.05 -0.46
N ILE A 30 35.45 -6.74 0.31
CA ILE A 30 35.66 -8.14 0.74
C ILE A 30 35.90 -9.07 -0.46
N VAL A 31 35.04 -8.98 -1.48
CA VAL A 31 35.12 -9.88 -2.65
C VAL A 31 36.28 -9.50 -3.55
N THR A 32 36.47 -8.22 -3.83
CA THR A 32 37.48 -7.80 -4.81
C THR A 32 38.89 -7.93 -4.27
N LYS A 33 39.15 -7.44 -3.05
CA LYS A 33 40.53 -7.32 -2.56
C LYS A 33 40.99 -8.57 -1.77
N PRO A 34 40.47 -8.87 -0.56
CA PRO A 34 40.90 -10.05 0.19
C PRO A 34 40.70 -11.39 -0.52
N LEU A 35 39.63 -11.55 -1.30
CA LEU A 35 39.33 -12.81 -1.99
C LEU A 35 39.92 -12.86 -3.40
N CYS A 36 39.41 -12.04 -4.32
CA CYS A 36 39.77 -12.19 -5.73
C CYS A 36 41.22 -11.78 -6.00
N ILE A 37 41.70 -10.64 -5.49
CA ILE A 37 43.08 -10.21 -5.72
C ILE A 37 44.05 -10.98 -4.83
N ASP A 38 43.89 -10.93 -3.50
CA ASP A 38 44.91 -11.38 -2.55
C ASP A 38 44.94 -12.90 -2.31
N TYR A 39 43.89 -13.62 -2.72
CA TYR A 39 43.80 -15.08 -2.54
C TYR A 39 43.71 -15.86 -3.86
N LEU A 40 43.02 -15.33 -4.88
CA LEU A 40 42.84 -16.05 -6.16
C LEU A 40 43.83 -15.61 -7.25
N ILE A 41 43.87 -14.33 -7.61
CA ILE A 41 44.62 -13.85 -8.79
C ILE A 41 46.10 -13.64 -8.46
N HIS A 42 46.40 -12.94 -7.37
CA HIS A 42 47.76 -12.68 -6.89
C HIS A 42 47.88 -13.16 -5.44
N PRO A 43 47.89 -14.49 -5.21
CA PRO A 43 47.89 -15.07 -3.88
C PRO A 43 49.05 -14.54 -3.05
N LEU A 44 48.75 -13.96 -1.88
CA LEU A 44 49.77 -13.52 -0.94
C LEU A 44 50.66 -14.70 -0.49
N PRO A 45 51.94 -14.46 -0.18
CA PRO A 45 52.89 -15.53 0.17
C PRO A 45 52.40 -16.47 1.28
N LYS A 46 51.66 -15.93 2.27
CA LYS A 46 51.09 -16.70 3.38
C LYS A 46 50.17 -17.86 2.97
N TYR A 47 49.57 -17.81 1.77
CA TYR A 47 48.65 -18.84 1.31
C TYR A 47 49.33 -19.99 0.57
N HIS A 48 50.62 -19.88 0.21
CA HIS A 48 51.40 -20.94 -0.46
C HIS A 48 50.65 -21.63 -1.62
N ARG A 49 49.99 -20.84 -2.48
CA ARG A 49 49.15 -21.33 -3.58
C ARG A 49 49.54 -20.74 -4.92
N SER A 50 49.23 -21.48 -5.99
CA SER A 50 49.29 -20.99 -7.36
C SER A 50 48.10 -20.07 -7.69
N SER A 51 48.30 -19.18 -8.65
CA SER A 51 47.28 -18.26 -9.13
C SER A 51 46.12 -19.00 -9.82
N ARG A 52 44.89 -18.59 -9.48
CA ARG A 52 43.61 -19.07 -10.05
C ARG A 52 42.87 -17.92 -10.73
N VAL A 53 43.52 -17.30 -11.72
CA VAL A 53 42.99 -16.11 -12.44
C VAL A 53 41.58 -16.32 -12.97
N GLY A 54 41.31 -17.48 -13.60
CA GLY A 54 39.99 -17.78 -14.16
C GLY A 54 38.85 -17.77 -13.13
N ALA A 55 39.08 -18.37 -11.96
CA ALA A 55 38.09 -18.39 -10.88
C ALA A 55 37.87 -16.98 -10.30
N GLY A 56 38.94 -16.21 -10.07
CA GLY A 56 38.86 -14.83 -9.60
C GLY A 56 38.10 -13.93 -10.58
N ALA A 57 38.39 -14.02 -11.87
CA ALA A 57 37.72 -13.26 -12.91
C ALA A 57 36.22 -13.62 -13.02
N ALA A 58 35.88 -14.91 -12.97
CA ALA A 58 34.49 -15.35 -13.03
C ALA A 58 33.67 -14.85 -11.82
N ILE A 59 34.23 -14.95 -10.60
CA ILE A 59 33.57 -14.45 -9.38
C ILE A 59 33.34 -12.94 -9.47
N LEU A 60 34.35 -12.17 -9.90
CA LEU A 60 34.22 -10.71 -10.07
C LEU A 60 33.13 -10.37 -11.09
N ALA A 61 33.11 -11.02 -12.25
CA ALA A 61 32.13 -10.77 -13.29
C ALA A 61 30.70 -11.02 -12.77
N VAL A 62 30.44 -12.19 -12.18
CA VAL A 62 29.10 -12.52 -11.66
C VAL A 62 28.71 -11.60 -10.51
N PHE A 63 29.63 -11.32 -9.58
CA PHE A 63 29.37 -10.45 -8.43
C PHE A 63 28.91 -9.05 -8.88
N TYR A 64 29.67 -8.43 -9.79
CA TYR A 64 29.36 -7.07 -10.23
C TYR A 64 28.14 -7.01 -11.15
N ILE A 65 27.86 -8.04 -11.96
CA ILE A 65 26.60 -8.12 -12.72
C ILE A 65 25.40 -8.14 -11.77
N LEU A 66 25.41 -9.03 -10.77
CA LEU A 66 24.34 -9.11 -9.78
C LEU A 66 24.19 -7.80 -8.99
N LEU A 67 25.31 -7.20 -8.58
CA LEU A 67 25.32 -5.92 -7.87
C LEU A 67 24.72 -4.79 -8.72
N ILE A 68 25.05 -4.71 -10.00
CA ILE A 68 24.48 -3.72 -10.92
C ILE A 68 22.95 -3.87 -11.00
N VAL A 69 22.43 -5.10 -11.10
CA VAL A 69 20.99 -5.34 -11.13
C VAL A 69 20.32 -4.92 -9.81
N VAL A 70 20.94 -5.21 -8.66
CA VAL A 70 20.47 -4.74 -7.34
C VAL A 70 20.45 -3.21 -7.28
N ILE A 71 21.52 -2.55 -7.74
CA ILE A 71 21.61 -1.08 -7.74
C ILE A 71 20.52 -0.48 -8.64
N ILE A 72 20.32 -0.99 -9.86
CA ILE A 72 19.31 -0.48 -10.79
C ILE A 72 17.90 -0.60 -10.19
N THR A 73 17.58 -1.77 -9.63
CA THR A 73 16.24 -2.01 -9.04
C THR A 73 16.02 -1.19 -7.77
N TYR A 74 17.05 -1.04 -6.93
CA TYR A 74 17.00 -0.18 -5.75
C TYR A 74 16.83 1.30 -6.10
N LEU A 75 17.59 1.81 -7.08
CA LEU A 75 17.46 3.19 -7.55
C LEU A 75 16.08 3.45 -8.16
N ARG A 76 15.53 2.50 -8.92
CA ARG A 76 14.16 2.61 -9.44
C ARG A 76 13.13 2.67 -8.31
N LEU A 77 13.29 1.83 -7.30
CA LEU A 77 12.42 1.81 -6.13
C LEU A 77 12.50 3.15 -5.37
N LEU A 78 13.70 3.63 -5.04
CA LEU A 78 13.91 4.92 -4.38
C LEU A 78 13.32 6.07 -5.20
N TYR A 79 13.51 6.07 -6.52
CA TYR A 79 12.92 7.08 -7.39
C TYR A 79 11.39 7.16 -7.22
N ASN A 80 10.71 6.01 -7.22
CA ASN A 80 9.25 5.97 -7.07
C ASN A 80 8.81 6.36 -5.65
N VAL A 81 9.48 5.84 -4.62
CA VAL A 81 9.16 6.19 -3.22
C VAL A 81 9.34 7.69 -2.95
N ILE A 82 10.32 8.33 -3.59
CA ILE A 82 10.61 9.76 -3.39
C ILE A 82 9.74 10.65 -4.28
N ARG A 83 9.58 10.31 -5.57
CA ARG A 83 8.96 11.20 -6.58
C ARG A 83 7.48 10.91 -6.79
N ASN A 84 7.04 9.68 -6.60
CA ASN A 84 5.66 9.27 -6.79
C ASN A 84 5.24 8.24 -5.71
N PRO A 85 5.17 8.62 -4.43
CA PRO A 85 4.81 7.71 -3.34
C PRO A 85 3.34 7.27 -3.36
N GLY A 86 2.50 7.79 -4.26
CA GLY A 86 1.06 7.52 -4.29
C GLY A 86 0.26 8.32 -3.26
N TYR A 87 0.73 9.52 -2.89
CA TYR A 87 -0.01 10.39 -1.97
C TYR A 87 -1.25 10.99 -2.61
N LEU A 88 -2.37 10.97 -1.89
CA LEU A 88 -3.55 11.73 -2.26
C LEU A 88 -3.31 13.22 -2.03
N THR A 89 -3.86 14.04 -2.92
CA THR A 89 -3.86 15.50 -2.81
C THR A 89 -4.63 15.90 -1.56
N ARG A 90 -4.09 16.84 -0.77
CA ARG A 90 -4.82 17.39 0.37
C ARG A 90 -5.93 18.29 -0.17
N ALA A 91 -7.12 18.23 0.44
CA ALA A 91 -8.14 19.23 0.21
C ALA A 91 -7.56 20.63 0.53
N PRO A 92 -7.98 21.70 -0.17
CA PRO A 92 -7.63 23.06 0.22
C PRO A 92 -8.05 23.29 1.68
N PRO A 93 -7.28 24.06 2.47
CA PRO A 93 -7.73 24.44 3.80
C PRO A 93 -9.08 25.17 3.70
N PRO A 94 -9.98 25.02 4.69
CA PRO A 94 -11.26 25.70 4.67
C PRO A 94 -11.03 27.22 4.53
N ILE A 95 -11.80 27.84 3.63
CA ILE A 95 -11.85 29.30 3.52
C ILE A 95 -12.42 29.78 4.85
N LYS A 96 -11.61 30.44 5.67
CA LYS A 96 -12.12 31.14 6.85
C LYS A 96 -13.13 32.17 6.35
N GLY A 97 -14.39 32.01 6.76
CA GLY A 97 -15.41 33.02 6.52
C GLY A 97 -14.92 34.37 7.05
N GLN A 98 -15.11 35.40 6.24
CA GLN A 98 -14.81 36.79 6.58
C GLN A 98 -15.51 37.18 7.89
N ASP A 99 -14.72 37.76 8.79
CA ASP A 99 -15.05 38.78 9.78
C ASP A 99 -16.49 38.81 10.33
N THR A 100 -16.67 38.19 11.49
CA THR A 100 -17.63 38.71 12.48
C THR A 100 -16.86 39.13 13.72
N GLU A 101 -17.06 40.39 14.12
CA GLU A 101 -16.38 41.11 15.20
C GLU A 101 -16.27 40.33 16.53
N PRO A 102 -15.25 40.62 17.35
CA PRO A 102 -15.03 39.93 18.61
C PRO A 102 -16.06 40.40 19.66
N SER A 103 -17.05 39.56 19.97
CA SER A 103 -17.87 39.78 21.18
C SER A 103 -17.15 39.20 22.40
N ASP A 104 -16.72 40.09 23.29
CA ASP A 104 -16.22 39.82 24.64
C ASP A 104 -17.13 38.87 25.43
N ARG A 105 -16.67 37.65 25.74
CA ARG A 105 -17.17 36.87 26.89
C ARG A 105 -16.08 36.03 27.59
N ASN A 106 -15.50 36.68 28.59
CA ASN A 106 -14.95 36.20 29.86
C ASN A 106 -14.57 34.71 30.03
N HIS A 107 -13.28 34.55 30.35
CA HIS A 107 -12.64 33.43 31.01
C HIS A 107 -13.43 32.88 32.22
N HIS A 108 -13.73 31.57 32.20
CA HIS A 108 -13.81 30.77 33.42
C HIS A 108 -13.00 29.47 33.30
N LYS A 109 -11.78 29.52 33.87
CA LYS A 109 -11.01 28.33 34.26
C LYS A 109 -11.79 27.56 35.33
N LYS A 110 -12.17 26.31 35.06
CA LYS A 110 -12.48 25.33 36.11
C LYS A 110 -11.50 24.16 36.07
N ARG A 111 -10.61 24.15 37.08
CA ARG A 111 -9.81 22.98 37.49
C ARG A 111 -10.76 21.82 37.79
N ARG A 112 -10.43 20.60 37.34
CA ARG A 112 -10.97 19.38 37.95
C ARG A 112 -9.86 18.38 38.27
N SER A 113 -10.10 17.75 39.41
CA SER A 113 -9.18 17.05 40.28
C SER A 113 -8.81 15.65 39.76
N ARG A 114 -7.69 15.18 40.28
CA ARG A 114 -7.03 13.89 40.09
C ARG A 114 -7.74 12.83 40.97
N LYS A 115 -8.21 11.71 40.40
CA LYS A 115 -8.43 10.46 41.18
C LYS A 115 -8.45 9.20 40.29
N GLY A 116 -7.62 8.22 40.68
CA GLY A 116 -7.90 6.77 40.60
C GLY A 116 -7.56 6.02 39.30
N ARG A 117 -6.51 5.19 39.35
CA ARG A 117 -6.19 4.13 38.36
C ARG A 117 -7.14 2.94 38.51
N THR A 118 -7.57 2.35 37.39
CA THR A 118 -7.68 0.90 37.16
C THR A 118 -7.52 0.63 35.67
N ALA A 119 -6.94 -0.52 35.35
CA ALA A 119 -6.42 -0.88 34.04
C ALA A 119 -7.48 -1.56 33.18
N GLU A 120 -7.60 -1.12 31.94
CA GLU A 120 -7.77 -1.94 30.72
C GLU A 120 -7.78 -0.97 29.53
N LYS A 121 -7.05 -1.30 28.46
CA LYS A 121 -6.78 -0.41 27.34
C LYS A 121 -7.38 -1.04 26.08
N PRO A 122 -8.55 -0.61 25.60
CA PRO A 122 -8.98 -0.92 24.25
C PRO A 122 -8.31 0.05 23.27
N ASP A 123 -7.95 -0.48 22.11
CA ASP A 123 -7.42 0.24 20.96
C ASP A 123 -8.50 1.19 20.41
N ASN A 124 -8.12 2.43 20.10
CA ASN A 124 -9.05 3.47 19.64
C ASN A 124 -9.43 3.20 18.18
N THR A 125 -10.49 2.42 17.98
CA THR A 125 -11.30 2.40 16.76
C THR A 125 -12.20 3.63 16.70
N GLU A 126 -12.19 4.27 15.53
CA GLU A 126 -13.27 5.08 14.94
C GLU A 126 -14.08 5.99 15.87
N ILE A 127 -13.70 7.27 15.90
CA ILE A 127 -14.64 8.34 16.26
C ILE A 127 -15.53 8.57 15.05
N ASP A 128 -16.72 8.00 15.14
CA ASP A 128 -17.89 8.22 14.31
C ASP A 128 -18.36 9.68 14.45
N VAL A 129 -18.18 10.49 13.42
CA VAL A 129 -18.70 11.87 13.38
C VAL A 129 -19.62 12.02 12.18
N GLU A 130 -20.72 11.27 12.18
CA GLU A 130 -22.00 11.72 11.63
C GLU A 130 -23.20 11.21 12.46
N ARG A 131 -23.04 11.00 13.78
CA ARG A 131 -24.19 11.12 14.68
C ARG A 131 -24.43 12.60 14.91
N SER A 132 -25.49 13.12 14.30
CA SER A 132 -25.99 14.50 14.37
C SER A 132 -25.62 15.20 15.69
N PRO A 133 -25.04 16.41 15.67
CA PRO A 133 -24.76 17.15 16.89
C PRO A 133 -26.08 17.72 17.42
N ASP A 134 -26.68 17.04 18.39
CA ASP A 134 -27.62 17.71 19.29
C ASP A 134 -26.85 18.82 20.02
N GLY A 135 -27.04 20.05 19.54
CA GLY A 135 -26.91 21.30 20.29
C GLY A 135 -25.56 21.60 20.93
N ASN A 136 -24.55 21.98 20.13
CA ASN A 136 -23.67 23.12 20.42
C ASN A 136 -22.57 23.23 19.34
N ALA A 137 -22.89 23.91 18.25
CA ALA A 137 -21.92 24.29 17.23
C ALA A 137 -21.08 25.48 17.73
N ASN A 138 -19.78 25.25 17.92
CA ASN A 138 -18.80 26.29 17.66
C ASN A 138 -18.20 25.97 16.29
N GLY A 139 -18.45 26.86 15.33
CA GLY A 139 -18.31 26.64 13.90
C GLY A 139 -16.91 26.30 13.45
N ASP A 140 -16.83 25.23 12.65
CA ASP A 140 -15.98 25.09 11.48
C ASP A 140 -16.58 23.92 10.68
N ALA A 141 -17.65 24.21 9.91
CA ALA A 141 -18.22 23.24 8.99
C ALA A 141 -17.19 23.04 7.86
N TYR A 142 -16.55 21.86 7.83
CA TYR A 142 -15.71 21.50 6.69
C TYR A 142 -16.59 21.46 5.44
N LEU A 143 -16.29 22.32 4.47
CA LEU A 143 -16.95 22.33 3.18
C LEU A 143 -16.81 20.92 2.59
N LEU A 144 -17.93 20.22 2.37
CA LEU A 144 -17.95 18.93 1.71
C LEU A 144 -17.19 19.10 0.39
N ASP A 145 -16.08 18.38 0.24
CA ASP A 145 -15.30 18.37 -1.01
C ASP A 145 -16.12 17.64 -2.08
N THR A 146 -17.02 18.37 -2.70
CA THR A 146 -17.95 17.89 -3.74
C THR A 146 -17.18 17.19 -4.84
N THR A 147 -16.07 17.79 -5.30
CA THR A 147 -15.17 17.25 -6.33
C THR A 147 -14.64 15.86 -5.97
N SER A 148 -14.21 15.66 -4.71
CA SER A 148 -13.75 14.32 -4.28
C SER A 148 -14.88 13.30 -4.27
N LEU A 149 -16.11 13.71 -3.95
CA LEU A 149 -17.28 12.84 -3.93
C LEU A 149 -17.74 12.45 -5.36
N GLU A 150 -17.59 13.34 -6.35
CA GLU A 150 -17.91 13.05 -7.76
C GLU A 150 -17.09 11.90 -8.33
N ASN A 151 -15.83 11.80 -7.92
CA ASN A 151 -14.96 10.71 -8.35
C ASN A 151 -15.44 9.32 -7.89
N PHE A 152 -16.31 9.23 -6.87
CA PHE A 152 -16.88 7.95 -6.43
C PHE A 152 -18.14 7.60 -7.19
N TYR A 153 -19.10 8.51 -7.27
CA TYR A 153 -20.39 8.20 -7.89
C TYR A 153 -20.33 8.15 -9.43
N THR A 154 -19.21 8.56 -10.04
CA THR A 154 -18.89 8.31 -11.45
C THR A 154 -18.42 6.88 -11.71
N LYS A 155 -17.91 6.17 -10.69
CA LYS A 155 -17.56 4.75 -10.76
C LYS A 155 -18.79 3.86 -10.65
N ASP A 156 -18.71 2.67 -11.22
CA ASP A 156 -19.79 1.68 -11.16
C ASP A 156 -19.73 0.89 -9.86
N VAL A 157 -18.54 0.70 -9.30
CA VAL A 157 -18.36 0.01 -8.01
C VAL A 157 -17.26 0.69 -7.21
N PHE A 158 -17.53 0.92 -5.93
CA PHE A 158 -16.54 1.39 -4.95
C PHE A 158 -16.81 0.83 -3.55
N VAL A 159 -15.79 0.83 -2.69
CA VAL A 159 -15.90 0.43 -1.29
C VAL A 159 -16.51 1.57 -0.48
N CYS A 160 -17.52 1.26 0.33
CA CYS A 160 -18.26 2.23 1.12
C CYS A 160 -18.43 1.79 2.58
N GLN A 161 -18.99 2.68 3.39
CA GLN A 161 -19.49 2.39 4.72
C GLN A 161 -20.88 1.72 4.64
N GLU A 162 -21.42 1.28 5.78
CA GLU A 162 -22.73 0.61 5.83
C GLU A 162 -23.90 1.51 5.39
N ASP A 163 -23.73 2.83 5.50
CA ASP A 163 -24.69 3.84 5.03
C ASP A 163 -24.58 4.13 3.52
N GLY A 164 -23.61 3.51 2.84
CA GLY A 164 -23.34 3.70 1.42
C GLY A 164 -22.37 4.83 1.08
N ARG A 165 -21.91 5.62 2.06
CA ARG A 165 -20.97 6.72 1.84
C ARG A 165 -19.54 6.21 1.64
N PRO A 166 -18.70 6.87 0.79
CA PRO A 166 -17.30 6.49 0.69
C PRO A 166 -16.57 6.61 2.03
N LEU A 167 -15.48 5.86 2.17
CA LEU A 167 -14.64 5.93 3.37
C LEU A 167 -14.03 7.33 3.51
N TYR A 168 -14.08 7.95 4.68
CA TYR A 168 -13.53 9.29 4.90
C TYR A 168 -12.25 9.27 5.75
N CYS A 169 -11.32 10.20 5.50
CA CYS A 169 -10.18 10.44 6.39
C CYS A 169 -10.33 11.78 7.09
N SER A 170 -10.63 11.76 8.39
CA SER A 170 -10.75 12.97 9.21
C SER A 170 -9.45 13.76 9.37
N THR A 171 -8.28 13.11 9.23
CA THR A 171 -6.99 13.79 9.34
C THR A 171 -6.61 14.54 8.07
N CYS A 172 -6.95 13.99 6.89
CA CYS A 172 -6.66 14.63 5.61
C CYS A 172 -7.86 15.37 5.01
N CYS A 173 -9.02 15.26 5.66
CA CYS A 173 -10.29 15.88 5.31
C CYS A 173 -10.76 15.60 3.88
N HIS A 174 -10.65 14.36 3.41
CA HIS A 174 -11.14 13.95 2.09
C HIS A 174 -11.62 12.48 2.11
N TYR A 175 -12.45 12.11 1.12
CA TYR A 175 -12.82 10.72 0.88
C TYR A 175 -11.63 9.92 0.35
N LYS A 176 -11.48 8.69 0.85
CA LYS A 176 -10.42 7.74 0.52
C LYS A 176 -10.92 6.83 -0.62
N PRO A 177 -10.25 6.85 -1.79
CA PRO A 177 -10.44 5.80 -2.79
C PRO A 177 -10.22 4.42 -2.16
N ASP A 178 -10.74 3.39 -2.83
CA ASP A 178 -10.60 2.01 -2.37
C ASP A 178 -9.13 1.70 -2.04
N ARG A 179 -8.90 0.89 -1.01
CA ARG A 179 -7.54 0.45 -0.59
C ARG A 179 -6.58 1.58 -0.17
N ALA A 180 -7.02 2.83 -0.11
CA ALA A 180 -6.20 3.93 0.37
C ALA A 180 -6.22 3.98 1.91
N HIS A 181 -5.04 4.19 2.52
CA HIS A 181 -4.89 4.26 3.96
C HIS A 181 -4.12 5.50 4.39
N HIS A 182 -4.48 6.06 5.55
CA HIS A 182 -3.74 7.17 6.14
C HIS A 182 -2.47 6.66 6.83
N CYS A 183 -1.31 7.07 6.33
CA CYS A 183 -0.03 6.76 6.95
C CYS A 183 0.36 7.85 7.95
N ARG A 184 0.38 7.53 9.24
CA ARG A 184 0.76 8.47 10.31
C ARG A 184 2.22 8.96 10.21
N GLU A 185 3.11 8.13 9.67
CA GLU A 185 4.54 8.45 9.51
C GLU A 185 4.78 9.58 8.51
N VAL A 186 3.97 9.65 7.44
CA VAL A 186 4.04 10.70 6.42
C VAL A 186 2.91 11.72 6.53
N ASP A 187 1.89 11.46 7.36
CA ASP A 187 0.71 12.31 7.55
C ASP A 187 -0.04 12.61 6.24
N ARG A 188 -0.21 11.55 5.45
CA ARG A 188 -0.89 11.56 4.15
C ARG A 188 -1.65 10.26 3.95
N CYS A 189 -2.80 10.34 3.28
CA CYS A 189 -3.42 9.17 2.69
C CYS A 189 -2.61 8.70 1.48
N VAL A 190 -2.39 7.39 1.40
CA VAL A 190 -1.59 6.74 0.37
C VAL A 190 -2.45 5.71 -0.34
N LEU A 191 -2.46 5.76 -1.67
CA LEU A 191 -3.18 4.86 -2.55
C LEU A 191 -2.60 3.45 -2.48
N LYS A 192 -3.47 2.44 -2.38
CA LYS A 192 -3.12 1.02 -2.17
C LYS A 192 -1.88 0.86 -1.29
N MET A 193 -1.94 1.47 -0.11
CA MET A 193 -0.81 1.52 0.81
C MET A 193 -0.47 0.10 1.25
N ASP A 194 0.80 -0.26 1.12
CA ASP A 194 1.30 -1.54 1.63
C ASP A 194 1.87 -1.36 3.03
N HIS A 195 2.98 -0.61 3.15
CA HIS A 195 3.59 -0.30 4.44
C HIS A 195 4.54 0.90 4.38
N PHE A 196 4.89 1.46 5.54
CA PHE A 196 6.02 2.37 5.65
C PHE A 196 7.30 1.56 5.85
N CYS A 197 8.30 1.77 4.99
CA CYS A 197 9.52 0.99 4.96
C CYS A 197 10.75 1.88 5.18
N PRO A 198 11.39 1.80 6.36
CA PRO A 198 12.60 2.55 6.64
C PRO A 198 13.76 2.22 5.68
N TRP A 199 13.81 0.99 5.18
CA TRP A 199 14.88 0.51 4.28
C TRP A 199 14.92 1.21 2.93
N VAL A 200 13.78 1.74 2.48
CA VAL A 200 13.64 2.47 1.20
C VAL A 200 13.30 3.94 1.43
N GLY A 201 13.35 4.40 2.68
CA GLY A 201 13.18 5.80 3.04
C GLY A 201 11.76 6.35 2.97
N GLY A 202 10.72 5.51 2.86
CA GLY A 202 9.35 6.00 2.69
C GLY A 202 8.28 4.92 2.58
N VAL A 203 7.14 5.29 2.01
CA VAL A 203 5.97 4.42 1.88
C VAL A 203 6.07 3.56 0.62
N VAL A 204 5.78 2.27 0.78
CA VAL A 204 5.52 1.34 -0.32
C VAL A 204 4.01 1.32 -0.61
N SER A 205 3.66 1.47 -1.87
CA SER A 205 2.30 1.66 -2.39
C SER A 205 2.17 1.05 -3.79
N GLU A 206 1.01 1.15 -4.43
CA GLU A 206 0.78 0.69 -5.82
C GLU A 206 1.88 1.10 -6.83
N THR A 207 2.48 2.28 -6.68
CA THR A 207 3.49 2.81 -7.61
C THR A 207 4.90 2.27 -7.36
N SER A 208 5.11 1.61 -6.22
CA SER A 208 6.44 1.18 -5.75
C SER A 208 6.52 -0.30 -5.40
N PHE A 209 5.39 -0.96 -5.11
CA PHE A 209 5.34 -2.35 -4.65
C PHE A 209 5.95 -3.34 -5.67
N LYS A 210 5.72 -3.14 -6.97
CA LYS A 210 6.39 -3.90 -8.03
C LYS A 210 7.92 -3.82 -7.93
N PHE A 211 8.45 -2.60 -7.85
CA PHE A 211 9.88 -2.36 -7.77
C PHE A 211 10.46 -2.85 -6.43
N PHE A 212 9.65 -2.84 -5.37
CA PHE A 212 10.01 -3.43 -4.08
C PHE A 212 10.22 -4.94 -4.21
N ILE A 213 9.27 -5.67 -4.81
CA ILE A 213 9.39 -7.12 -5.08
C ILE A 213 10.67 -7.42 -5.88
N GLN A 214 10.91 -6.67 -6.96
CA GLN A 214 12.11 -6.84 -7.79
C GLN A 214 13.39 -6.61 -6.98
N PHE A 215 13.47 -5.51 -6.23
CA PHE A 215 14.63 -5.19 -5.40
C PHE A 215 14.93 -6.28 -4.36
N VAL A 216 13.93 -6.74 -3.60
CA VAL A 216 14.17 -7.78 -2.58
C VAL A 216 14.54 -9.12 -3.21
N PHE A 217 13.96 -9.46 -4.36
CA PHE A 217 14.30 -10.69 -5.09
C PHE A 217 15.75 -10.67 -5.59
N TYR A 218 16.18 -9.59 -6.25
CA TYR A 218 17.56 -9.51 -6.74
C TYR A 218 18.58 -9.39 -5.59
N THR A 219 18.22 -8.71 -4.50
CA THR A 219 19.08 -8.66 -3.31
C THR A 219 19.22 -10.04 -2.67
N MET A 220 18.14 -10.82 -2.58
CA MET A 220 18.17 -12.21 -2.12
C MET A 220 19.14 -13.04 -2.98
N VAL A 221 19.04 -12.99 -4.31
CA VAL A 221 19.94 -13.71 -5.22
C VAL A 221 21.40 -13.28 -5.03
N PHE A 222 21.65 -11.98 -4.92
CA PHE A 222 22.98 -11.43 -4.66
C PHE A 222 23.57 -11.89 -3.31
N CYS A 223 22.76 -11.90 -2.26
CA CYS A 223 23.16 -12.38 -0.93
C CYS A 223 23.44 -13.88 -0.94
N VAL A 224 22.63 -14.70 -1.62
CA VAL A 224 22.86 -16.15 -1.76
C VAL A 224 24.18 -16.43 -2.47
N PHE A 225 24.44 -15.74 -3.59
CA PHE A 225 25.71 -15.86 -4.30
C PHE A 225 26.90 -15.47 -3.40
N SER A 226 26.80 -14.32 -2.73
CA SER A 226 27.85 -13.82 -1.83
C SER A 226 28.11 -14.75 -0.65
N LEU A 227 27.05 -15.36 -0.09
CA LEU A 227 27.14 -16.34 0.99
C LEU A 227 27.87 -17.60 0.52
N ILE A 228 27.48 -18.17 -0.62
CA ILE A 228 28.11 -19.37 -1.18
C ILE A 228 29.60 -19.11 -1.42
N VAL A 229 29.95 -17.99 -2.05
CA VAL A 229 31.35 -17.61 -2.32
C VAL A 229 32.11 -17.44 -1.01
N CYS A 230 31.64 -16.60 -0.08
CA CYS A 230 32.35 -16.33 1.17
C CYS A 230 32.50 -17.59 2.03
N ALA A 231 31.45 -18.42 2.14
CA ALA A 231 31.49 -19.66 2.90
C ALA A 231 32.47 -20.68 2.32
N THR A 232 32.43 -20.87 1.00
CA THR A 232 33.31 -21.82 0.30
C THR A 232 34.78 -21.46 0.49
N PHE A 233 35.14 -20.19 0.25
CA PHE A 233 36.53 -19.76 0.37
C PHE A 233 36.98 -19.57 1.82
N THR A 234 36.09 -19.29 2.75
CA THR A 234 36.43 -19.34 4.19
C THR A 234 36.77 -20.76 4.61
N ALA A 235 35.98 -21.76 4.19
CA ALA A 235 36.26 -23.16 4.48
C ALA A 235 37.58 -23.61 3.84
N GLU A 236 37.85 -23.20 2.60
CA GLU A 236 39.09 -23.49 1.90
C GLU A 236 40.31 -22.88 2.61
N ILE A 237 40.29 -21.58 2.92
CA ILE A 237 41.37 -20.89 3.65
C ILE A 237 41.62 -21.54 5.02
N LYS A 238 40.55 -21.91 5.73
CA LYS A 238 40.66 -22.57 7.03
C LYS A 238 41.34 -23.93 6.93
N ARG A 239 41.05 -24.71 5.87
CA ARG A 239 41.71 -25.99 5.61
C ARG A 239 43.18 -25.83 5.28
N ASP A 240 43.54 -24.81 4.51
CA ASP A 240 44.93 -24.59 4.06
C ASP A 240 45.83 -23.99 5.15
N THR A 241 45.30 -23.04 5.93
CA THR A 241 46.11 -22.18 6.82
C THR A 241 45.83 -22.41 8.30
N GLY A 242 44.77 -23.15 8.64
CA GLY A 242 44.27 -23.27 10.01
C GLY A 242 43.56 -22.01 10.55
N GLY A 243 43.70 -20.86 9.88
CA GLY A 243 43.08 -19.59 10.25
C GLY A 243 41.88 -19.20 9.38
N ALA A 244 41.09 -18.23 9.83
CA ALA A 244 39.99 -17.67 9.06
C ALA A 244 40.31 -16.23 8.62
N ASN A 245 39.91 -15.86 7.40
CA ASN A 245 39.96 -14.46 6.97
C ASN A 245 38.78 -13.70 7.58
N VAL A 246 39.07 -12.71 8.44
CA VAL A 246 38.05 -11.92 9.14
C VAL A 246 37.07 -11.23 8.19
N HIS A 247 37.54 -10.77 7.03
CA HIS A 247 36.69 -10.08 6.05
C HIS A 247 35.68 -11.04 5.42
N LEU A 248 36.08 -12.28 5.12
CA LEU A 248 35.15 -13.29 4.59
C LEU A 248 34.18 -13.79 5.66
N ALA A 249 34.61 -13.89 6.92
CA ALA A 249 33.71 -14.18 8.03
C ALA A 249 32.63 -13.09 8.20
N ILE A 250 33.01 -11.80 8.10
CA ILE A 250 32.03 -10.70 8.09
C ILE A 250 31.14 -10.78 6.85
N GLY A 251 31.70 -11.13 5.68
CA GLY A 251 30.95 -11.36 4.44
C GLY A 251 29.86 -12.43 4.60
N ILE A 252 30.16 -13.55 5.27
CA ILE A 252 29.17 -14.59 5.63
C ILE A 252 28.09 -14.01 6.55
N GLY A 253 28.47 -13.27 7.59
CA GLY A 253 27.51 -12.66 8.52
C GLY A 253 26.55 -11.69 7.82
N LEU A 254 27.08 -10.77 7.01
CA LEU A 254 26.29 -9.79 6.26
C LEU A 254 25.38 -10.47 5.23
N SER A 255 25.92 -11.38 4.42
CA SER A 255 25.14 -12.09 3.39
C SER A 255 24.06 -12.98 3.99
N THR A 256 24.30 -13.60 5.15
CA THR A 256 23.28 -14.39 5.87
C THR A 256 22.18 -13.48 6.42
N LEU A 257 22.53 -12.39 7.12
CA LEU A 257 21.55 -11.47 7.71
C LEU A 257 20.65 -10.86 6.65
N PHE A 258 21.24 -10.25 5.61
CA PHE A 258 20.47 -9.63 4.54
C PHE A 258 19.79 -10.66 3.64
N GLY A 259 20.42 -11.83 3.42
CA GLY A 259 19.85 -12.92 2.64
C GLY A 259 18.59 -13.51 3.28
N LEU A 260 18.60 -13.79 4.57
CA LEU A 260 17.42 -14.29 5.29
C LEU A 260 16.29 -13.26 5.32
N PHE A 261 16.64 -12.00 5.58
CA PHE A 261 15.66 -10.91 5.59
C PHE A 261 15.00 -10.73 4.22
N THR A 262 15.79 -10.67 3.16
CA THR A 262 15.28 -10.48 1.79
C THR A 262 14.58 -11.71 1.24
N PHE A 263 14.98 -12.92 1.62
CA PHE A 263 14.24 -14.14 1.33
C PHE A 263 12.82 -14.11 1.92
N GLY A 264 12.70 -13.78 3.21
CA GLY A 264 11.41 -13.65 3.88
C GLY A 264 10.52 -12.58 3.24
N MET A 265 11.09 -11.40 2.95
CA MET A 265 10.37 -10.30 2.29
C MET A 265 9.96 -10.65 0.85
N THR A 266 10.78 -11.40 0.12
CA THR A 266 10.46 -11.87 -1.24
C THR A 266 9.26 -12.81 -1.20
N LEU A 267 9.29 -13.82 -0.32
CA LEU A 267 8.21 -14.79 -0.19
C LEU A 267 6.89 -14.13 0.23
N SER A 268 6.93 -13.27 1.25
CA SER A 268 5.72 -12.58 1.73
C SER A 268 5.16 -11.63 0.66
N SER A 269 6.00 -10.86 -0.02
CA SER A 269 5.54 -9.90 -1.04
C SER A 269 4.96 -10.61 -2.27
N LEU A 270 5.55 -11.72 -2.69
CA LEU A 270 4.99 -12.57 -3.76
C LEU A 270 3.67 -13.20 -3.32
N GLN A 271 3.55 -13.66 -2.08
CA GLN A 271 2.29 -14.18 -1.54
C GLN A 271 1.20 -13.09 -1.56
N LEU A 272 1.51 -11.89 -1.09
CA LEU A 272 0.58 -10.75 -1.10
C LEU A 272 0.15 -10.37 -2.52
N ALA A 273 1.10 -10.34 -3.46
CA ALA A 273 0.81 -10.09 -4.88
C ALA A 273 -0.09 -11.19 -5.48
N MET A 274 0.18 -12.46 -5.18
CA MET A 274 -0.64 -13.60 -5.63
C MET A 274 -2.05 -13.61 -5.03
N LEU A 275 -2.24 -13.06 -3.82
CA LEU A 275 -3.55 -12.96 -3.18
C LEU A 275 -4.26 -11.62 -3.49
N ASN A 276 -3.61 -10.73 -4.24
CA ASN A 276 -4.02 -9.34 -4.46
C ASN A 276 -4.37 -8.60 -3.15
N LEU A 277 -3.53 -8.77 -2.13
CA LEU A 277 -3.65 -8.13 -0.82
C LEU A 277 -2.50 -7.15 -0.60
N SER A 278 -2.76 -6.07 0.13
CA SER A 278 -1.72 -5.31 0.81
C SER A 278 -1.39 -5.92 2.18
N THR A 279 -0.28 -5.53 2.78
CA THR A 279 0.09 -5.91 4.15
C THR A 279 -0.99 -5.50 5.14
N ILE A 280 -1.64 -4.34 4.94
CA ILE A 280 -2.73 -3.84 5.78
C ILE A 280 -3.95 -4.76 5.68
N GLU A 281 -4.38 -5.08 4.47
CA GLU A 281 -5.53 -5.95 4.20
C GLU A 281 -5.28 -7.40 4.69
N ASN A 282 -4.01 -7.82 4.67
CA ASN A 282 -3.63 -9.16 5.12
C ASN A 282 -3.80 -9.37 6.64
N LEU A 283 -3.82 -8.30 7.45
CA LEU A 283 -3.95 -8.39 8.91
C LEU A 283 -5.26 -9.03 9.37
N ASN A 284 -6.36 -8.73 8.68
CA ASN A 284 -7.69 -9.23 8.99
C ASN A 284 -8.33 -10.03 7.84
N ARG A 285 -7.54 -10.50 6.87
CA ARG A 285 -8.03 -11.15 5.63
C ARG A 285 -9.00 -12.31 5.81
N ARG A 286 -9.04 -12.97 6.98
CA ARG A 286 -9.92 -14.12 7.24
C ARG A 286 -11.29 -13.71 7.78
N SER A 287 -11.40 -12.50 8.33
CA SER A 287 -12.61 -11.97 8.96
C SER A 287 -13.11 -10.68 8.32
N ALA A 288 -12.32 -10.08 7.41
CA ALA A 288 -12.71 -8.87 6.70
C ALA A 288 -14.00 -9.09 5.91
N VAL A 289 -14.92 -8.14 6.06
CA VAL A 289 -16.15 -8.01 5.27
C VAL A 289 -16.07 -6.67 4.56
N TRP A 290 -16.27 -6.68 3.25
CA TRP A 290 -16.25 -5.47 2.43
C TRP A 290 -17.67 -5.05 2.12
N THR A 291 -17.99 -3.80 2.39
CA THR A 291 -19.25 -3.18 1.94
C THR A 291 -18.98 -2.44 0.64
N LEU A 292 -19.74 -2.76 -0.40
CA LEU A 292 -19.60 -2.24 -1.75
C LEU A 292 -20.86 -1.50 -2.17
N ALA A 293 -20.68 -0.31 -2.72
CA ALA A 293 -21.70 0.41 -3.46
C ALA A 293 -21.60 -0.01 -4.93
N ILE A 294 -22.62 -0.70 -5.44
CA ILE A 294 -22.68 -1.20 -6.82
C ILE A 294 -23.79 -0.47 -7.58
N ARG A 295 -23.45 0.16 -8.71
CA ARG A 295 -24.39 0.93 -9.53
C ARG A 295 -25.56 0.04 -9.97
N VAL A 296 -26.78 0.51 -9.70
CA VAL A 296 -28.00 -0.13 -10.18
C VAL A 296 -28.18 0.19 -11.67
N PRO A 297 -28.38 -0.83 -12.53
CA PRO A 297 -28.59 -0.60 -13.97
C PRO A 297 -29.86 0.20 -14.27
N ASP A 298 -29.83 1.03 -15.31
CA ASP A 298 -30.94 1.90 -15.72
C ASP A 298 -32.27 1.14 -15.93
N ARG A 299 -32.21 -0.11 -16.43
CA ARG A 299 -33.39 -0.99 -16.59
C ARG A 299 -34.14 -1.29 -15.28
N MET A 300 -33.43 -1.27 -14.14
CA MET A 300 -34.00 -1.50 -12.82
C MET A 300 -34.44 -0.20 -12.15
N LEU A 301 -33.89 0.94 -12.54
CA LEU A 301 -34.28 2.25 -11.99
C LEU A 301 -35.77 2.53 -12.22
N ALA A 302 -36.33 2.15 -13.38
CA ALA A 302 -37.77 2.26 -13.65
C ALA A 302 -38.63 1.44 -12.67
N ARG A 303 -38.09 0.36 -12.11
CA ARG A 303 -38.75 -0.48 -11.11
C ARG A 303 -38.53 -0.01 -9.68
N LEU A 304 -37.66 0.97 -9.45
CA LEU A 304 -37.43 1.58 -8.13
C LEU A 304 -38.35 2.78 -7.88
N ASN A 305 -39.32 3.03 -8.76
CA ASN A 305 -40.33 4.07 -8.56
C ASN A 305 -41.15 3.75 -7.28
N PRO A 306 -41.39 4.74 -6.38
CA PRO A 306 -42.24 4.56 -5.20
C PRO A 306 -43.65 4.01 -5.49
N GLU A 307 -44.16 4.16 -6.71
CA GLU A 307 -45.44 3.57 -7.14
C GLU A 307 -45.36 2.08 -7.51
N SER A 308 -44.15 1.53 -7.64
CA SER A 308 -43.94 0.12 -7.95
C SER A 308 -44.12 -0.74 -6.69
N ARG A 309 -44.65 -1.95 -6.86
CA ARG A 309 -44.74 -2.95 -5.76
C ARG A 309 -43.43 -3.71 -5.53
N TRP A 310 -42.36 -3.35 -6.23
CA TRP A 310 -41.09 -4.05 -6.17
C TRP A 310 -40.20 -3.42 -5.10
N ALA A 311 -39.98 -4.15 -4.00
CA ALA A 311 -39.03 -3.74 -2.97
C ALA A 311 -37.67 -4.42 -3.24
N PRO A 312 -36.57 -3.67 -3.37
CA PRO A 312 -35.24 -4.27 -3.47
C PRO A 312 -34.90 -5.03 -2.18
N THR A 313 -34.18 -6.14 -2.31
CA THR A 313 -33.67 -6.93 -1.17
C THR A 313 -32.42 -6.33 -0.53
N PHE A 314 -31.94 -5.20 -1.07
CA PHE A 314 -30.73 -4.50 -0.69
C PHE A 314 -31.04 -3.03 -0.40
N ARG A 315 -30.20 -2.41 0.44
CA ARG A 315 -30.28 -0.97 0.69
C ARG A 315 -29.76 -0.19 -0.52
N THR A 316 -30.28 1.00 -0.72
CA THR A 316 -29.85 1.87 -1.82
C THR A 316 -29.47 3.26 -1.33
N ILE A 317 -28.50 3.88 -2.00
CA ILE A 317 -28.13 5.29 -1.84
C ILE A 317 -28.16 5.97 -3.21
N THR A 318 -28.60 7.23 -3.24
CA THR A 318 -28.67 8.03 -4.46
C THR A 318 -27.70 9.20 -4.39
N TYR A 319 -26.89 9.34 -5.43
CA TYR A 319 -25.97 10.46 -5.63
C TYR A 319 -26.43 11.37 -6.77
N PRO A 320 -26.05 12.67 -6.76
CA PRO A 320 -25.30 13.34 -5.69
C PRO A 320 -26.16 13.50 -4.42
N LEU A 321 -25.49 13.55 -3.26
CA LEU A 321 -26.18 13.66 -1.97
C LEU A 321 -26.83 15.05 -1.82
N PRO A 322 -27.99 15.14 -1.16
CA PRO A 322 -28.62 16.42 -0.85
C PRO A 322 -27.68 17.28 0.03
N PRO A 323 -27.56 18.60 -0.24
CA PRO A 323 -26.75 19.50 0.58
C PRO A 323 -27.21 19.50 2.03
N THR A 324 -26.29 19.45 2.99
CA THR A 324 -26.62 19.48 4.41
C THR A 324 -26.15 20.81 5.01
N PRO A 325 -26.97 21.53 5.81
CA PRO A 325 -28.33 21.20 6.21
C PRO A 325 -29.37 21.57 5.15
N LEU A 326 -30.26 20.64 4.83
CA LEU A 326 -31.50 20.89 4.11
C LEU A 326 -32.63 20.76 5.13
N ASP A 327 -33.47 21.78 5.25
CA ASP A 327 -34.70 21.68 6.04
C ASP A 327 -35.54 20.49 5.52
N PRO A 328 -36.28 19.76 6.40
CA PRO A 328 -37.06 18.59 6.00
C PRO A 328 -38.05 18.84 4.85
N GLU A 329 -38.53 20.08 4.71
CA GLU A 329 -39.39 20.53 3.63
C GLU A 329 -38.59 20.76 2.33
N ALA A 330 -37.44 21.44 2.42
CA ALA A 330 -36.54 21.64 1.28
C ALA A 330 -35.91 20.33 0.77
N ALA A 331 -35.74 19.32 1.63
CA ALA A 331 -35.27 17.98 1.26
C ALA A 331 -36.28 17.21 0.40
N ARG A 332 -37.59 17.51 0.52
CA ARG A 332 -38.64 16.87 -0.30
C ARG A 332 -38.66 17.41 -1.73
N ASP A 333 -38.34 18.69 -1.90
CA ASP A 333 -38.38 19.38 -3.19
C ASP A 333 -36.99 19.52 -3.86
N TYR A 334 -35.93 18.99 -3.22
CA TYR A 334 -34.58 19.03 -3.78
C TYR A 334 -34.47 18.16 -5.04
N GLN A 335 -34.37 18.82 -6.20
CA GLN A 335 -33.95 18.18 -7.44
C GLN A 335 -32.43 18.35 -7.60
N PRO A 336 -31.66 17.24 -7.59
CA PRO A 336 -30.21 17.33 -7.78
C PRO A 336 -29.88 17.88 -9.16
N ALA A 337 -28.92 18.80 -9.22
CA ALA A 337 -28.37 19.27 -10.48
C ALA A 337 -27.45 18.19 -11.07
N GLY A 338 -27.99 17.31 -11.93
CA GLY A 338 -27.20 16.31 -12.65
C GLY A 338 -27.87 14.94 -12.80
N LYS A 339 -27.18 14.00 -13.45
CA LYS A 339 -27.63 12.62 -13.58
C LYS A 339 -27.60 11.95 -12.22
N GLN A 340 -28.74 11.44 -11.76
CA GLN A 340 -28.81 10.67 -10.53
C GLN A 340 -28.18 9.29 -10.71
N HIS A 341 -27.47 8.84 -9.69
CA HIS A 341 -26.81 7.55 -9.66
C HIS A 341 -27.27 6.78 -8.42
N VAL A 342 -28.01 5.70 -8.63
CA VAL A 342 -28.47 4.82 -7.55
C VAL A 342 -27.49 3.67 -7.40
N PHE A 343 -27.08 3.40 -6.17
CA PHE A 343 -26.18 2.30 -5.82
C PHE A 343 -26.86 1.35 -4.86
N ALA A 344 -26.71 0.05 -5.10
CA ALA A 344 -27.04 -1.03 -4.19
C ALA A 344 -25.87 -1.23 -3.20
N ILE A 345 -26.18 -1.30 -1.91
CA ILE A 345 -25.20 -1.54 -0.86
C ILE A 345 -25.19 -3.02 -0.53
N LEU A 346 -24.11 -3.69 -0.93
CA LEU A 346 -23.93 -5.14 -0.79
C LEU A 346 -22.68 -5.45 0.04
N GLN A 347 -22.70 -6.55 0.78
CA GLN A 347 -21.58 -6.98 1.61
C GLN A 347 -21.02 -8.32 1.13
N THR A 348 -19.70 -8.47 1.17
CA THR A 348 -19.05 -9.76 0.94
C THR A 348 -19.25 -10.70 2.13
N LEU A 349 -18.98 -11.99 1.95
CA LEU A 349 -18.88 -12.90 3.09
C LEU A 349 -17.56 -12.65 3.86
N PRO A 350 -17.49 -13.02 5.15
CA PRO A 350 -16.27 -12.91 5.92
C PRO A 350 -15.09 -13.64 5.27
N GLY A 351 -14.00 -12.90 5.07
CA GLY A 351 -12.75 -13.42 4.51
C GLY A 351 -12.67 -13.40 2.97
N GLU A 352 -13.70 -12.92 2.29
CA GLU A 352 -13.66 -12.74 0.85
C GLU A 352 -12.91 -11.46 0.45
N ASN A 353 -12.17 -11.53 -0.66
CA ASN A 353 -11.46 -10.40 -1.23
C ASN A 353 -12.13 -9.97 -2.54
N PRO A 354 -12.78 -8.79 -2.61
CA PRO A 354 -13.40 -8.30 -3.84
C PRO A 354 -12.37 -8.00 -4.95
N PHE A 355 -11.09 -7.85 -4.61
CA PHE A 355 -10.01 -7.57 -5.57
C PHE A 355 -9.28 -8.84 -6.03
N ASP A 356 -9.57 -10.02 -5.46
CA ASP A 356 -8.97 -11.27 -5.94
C ASP A 356 -9.60 -11.66 -7.29
N LEU A 357 -8.79 -11.68 -8.35
CA LEU A 357 -9.22 -11.98 -9.72
C LEU A 357 -9.51 -13.49 -9.95
N GLY A 358 -9.51 -14.29 -8.88
CA GLY A 358 -9.82 -15.72 -8.90
C GLY A 358 -8.67 -16.60 -9.39
N SER A 359 -7.50 -16.01 -9.65
CA SER A 359 -6.29 -16.75 -10.02
C SER A 359 -5.06 -16.04 -9.46
N PRO A 360 -4.18 -16.74 -8.73
CA PRO A 360 -2.91 -16.19 -8.26
C PRO A 360 -2.07 -15.56 -9.37
N PHE A 361 -2.12 -16.15 -10.57
CA PHE A 361 -1.39 -15.64 -11.73
C PHE A 361 -1.95 -14.30 -12.23
N LYS A 362 -3.29 -14.17 -12.31
CA LYS A 362 -3.93 -12.90 -12.71
C LYS A 362 -3.64 -11.79 -11.70
N ASN A 363 -3.69 -12.12 -10.41
CA ASN A 363 -3.35 -11.19 -9.32
C ASN A 363 -1.89 -10.73 -9.42
N LEU A 364 -0.99 -11.66 -9.71
CA LEU A 364 0.43 -11.35 -9.91
C LEU A 364 0.64 -10.47 -11.15
N GLN A 365 -0.08 -10.71 -12.25
CA GLN A 365 -0.02 -9.87 -13.45
C GLN A 365 -0.47 -8.43 -13.18
N GLN A 366 -1.47 -8.22 -12.32
CA GLN A 366 -1.90 -6.87 -11.91
C GLN A 366 -0.80 -6.08 -11.20
N VAL A 367 0.16 -6.76 -10.55
CA VAL A 367 1.28 -6.12 -9.84
C VAL A 367 2.53 -6.05 -10.71
N LEU A 368 2.94 -7.16 -11.33
CA LEU A 368 4.22 -7.25 -12.04
C LEU A 368 4.13 -6.84 -13.51
N GLY A 369 2.95 -6.91 -14.12
CA GLY A 369 2.74 -6.68 -15.55
C GLY A 369 2.36 -7.94 -16.31
N TYR A 370 2.06 -7.77 -17.59
CA TYR A 370 1.53 -8.85 -18.44
C TYR A 370 2.60 -9.61 -19.22
N SER A 371 3.84 -9.13 -19.25
CA SER A 371 4.96 -9.80 -19.90
C SER A 371 6.06 -10.20 -18.90
N ILE A 372 6.78 -11.28 -19.21
CA ILE A 372 7.93 -11.74 -18.41
C ILE A 372 9.01 -10.65 -18.30
N ILE A 373 9.17 -9.84 -19.35
CA ILE A 373 10.10 -8.71 -19.35
C ILE A 373 9.71 -7.71 -18.27
N ASP A 374 8.42 -7.42 -18.09
CA ASP A 374 7.94 -6.50 -17.06
C ASP A 374 8.20 -7.02 -15.65
N TRP A 375 8.30 -8.35 -15.46
CA TRP A 375 8.50 -8.98 -14.16
C TRP A 375 9.93 -8.81 -13.67
N PHE A 376 10.90 -8.89 -14.57
CA PHE A 376 12.32 -8.83 -14.23
C PHE A 376 12.93 -7.44 -14.48
N LEU A 377 12.44 -6.67 -15.45
CA LEU A 377 12.99 -5.35 -15.75
C LEU A 377 12.21 -4.24 -15.04
N PRO A 378 12.88 -3.32 -14.33
CA PRO A 378 12.25 -2.24 -13.56
C PRO A 378 11.85 -1.03 -14.44
N LEU A 379 11.28 -1.28 -15.62
CA LEU A 379 11.01 -0.24 -16.63
C LEU A 379 9.59 0.33 -16.53
N LYS A 380 8.57 -0.53 -16.64
CA LYS A 380 7.16 -0.11 -16.64
C LYS A 380 6.54 -0.11 -15.25
N GLN A 381 5.62 0.83 -15.03
CA GLN A 381 4.77 0.87 -13.84
C GLN A 381 3.89 -0.38 -13.72
N SER A 382 3.40 -0.61 -12.50
CA SER A 382 2.41 -1.65 -12.22
C SER A 382 1.09 -1.35 -12.96
N PRO A 383 0.44 -2.34 -13.61
CA PRO A 383 -0.89 -2.15 -14.20
C PRO A 383 -1.93 -1.69 -13.17
N CYS A 384 -1.83 -2.12 -11.92
CA CYS A 384 -2.79 -1.73 -10.88
C CYS A 384 -2.75 -0.24 -10.49
N ALA A 385 -1.83 0.56 -11.06
CA ALA A 385 -1.81 2.00 -10.88
C ALA A 385 -2.72 2.74 -11.89
N ASP A 386 -3.26 2.03 -12.90
CA ASP A 386 -4.26 2.56 -13.81
C ASP A 386 -5.65 2.56 -13.15
N ARG A 387 -6.39 3.67 -13.28
CA ARG A 387 -7.70 3.93 -12.66
C ARG A 387 -8.79 4.25 -13.67
N THR A 388 -8.57 3.96 -14.94
CA THR A 388 -9.53 4.26 -16.01
C THR A 388 -10.75 3.34 -16.04
N GLY A 389 -10.72 2.22 -15.29
CA GLY A 389 -11.79 1.22 -15.27
C GLY A 389 -13.07 1.61 -14.52
N GLU A 390 -13.97 0.64 -14.43
CA GLU A 390 -15.30 0.71 -13.81
C GLU A 390 -15.25 1.04 -12.31
N SER A 391 -14.15 0.67 -11.66
CA SER A 391 -13.86 0.84 -10.23
C SER A 391 -12.48 1.51 -10.05
N PHE A 392 -12.01 1.65 -8.81
CA PHE A 392 -10.65 2.13 -8.54
C PHE A 392 -9.58 1.07 -8.81
N TYR A 393 -9.91 -0.21 -8.66
CA TYR A 393 -9.06 -1.36 -8.95
C TYR A 393 -9.90 -2.48 -9.55
N GLU A 394 -9.28 -3.30 -10.41
CA GLU A 394 -9.90 -4.49 -10.99
C GLU A 394 -10.59 -5.37 -9.94
N LEU A 395 -11.81 -5.79 -10.26
CA LEU A 395 -12.69 -6.53 -9.35
C LEU A 395 -12.80 -7.99 -9.76
N GLY A 396 -12.95 -8.83 -8.74
CA GLY A 396 -12.93 -10.27 -8.83
C GLY A 396 -14.28 -10.95 -9.02
N PRO A 397 -14.29 -12.30 -9.06
CA PRO A 397 -15.50 -13.10 -9.15
C PRO A 397 -16.48 -12.89 -7.99
N VAL A 398 -15.99 -12.48 -6.81
CA VAL A 398 -16.83 -12.16 -5.64
C VAL A 398 -17.83 -11.05 -5.99
N VAL A 399 -17.38 -9.99 -6.66
CA VAL A 399 -18.25 -8.88 -7.06
C VAL A 399 -19.25 -9.33 -8.13
N SER A 400 -18.82 -10.16 -9.07
CA SER A 400 -19.72 -10.74 -10.08
C SER A 400 -20.82 -11.58 -9.44
N ARG A 401 -20.48 -12.38 -8.42
CA ARG A 401 -21.45 -13.15 -7.64
C ARG A 401 -22.44 -12.24 -6.92
N LEU A 402 -21.97 -11.19 -6.23
CA LEU A 402 -22.84 -10.22 -5.56
C LEU A 402 -23.81 -9.54 -6.54
N LYS A 403 -23.32 -9.11 -7.71
CA LYS A 403 -24.15 -8.55 -8.79
C LYS A 403 -25.25 -9.52 -9.21
N LYS A 404 -24.91 -10.81 -9.39
CA LYS A 404 -25.86 -11.85 -9.78
C LYS A 404 -26.89 -12.15 -8.70
N GLU A 405 -26.46 -12.31 -7.43
CA GLU A 405 -27.35 -12.59 -6.28
C GLU A 405 -28.34 -11.45 -6.02
N ALA A 406 -27.91 -10.19 -6.24
CA ALA A 406 -28.77 -9.02 -6.18
C ALA A 406 -29.63 -8.80 -7.44
N GLY A 407 -29.51 -9.65 -8.48
CA GLY A 407 -30.26 -9.52 -9.73
C GLY A 407 -29.85 -8.31 -10.58
N LEU A 408 -28.64 -7.77 -10.36
CA LEU A 408 -28.11 -6.60 -11.08
C LEU A 408 -27.53 -6.99 -12.46
N GLU A 409 -27.25 -8.27 -12.72
CA GLU A 409 -26.87 -8.75 -14.05
C GLU A 409 -28.10 -9.08 -14.91
N PRO A 410 -28.03 -8.91 -16.25
CA PRO A 410 -29.12 -9.32 -17.12
C PRO A 410 -29.31 -10.84 -17.05
N PRO A 411 -30.55 -11.36 -17.15
CA PRO A 411 -30.77 -12.80 -17.33
C PRO A 411 -29.96 -13.26 -18.55
N ARG A 412 -29.21 -14.36 -18.44
CA ARG A 412 -28.54 -14.94 -19.61
C ARG A 412 -29.60 -15.23 -20.67
N GLU A 413 -29.42 -14.69 -21.86
CA GLU A 413 -30.21 -15.13 -23.02
C GLU A 413 -30.00 -16.64 -23.16
N PRO A 414 -31.08 -17.44 -23.35
CA PRO A 414 -30.91 -18.85 -23.62
C PRO A 414 -30.09 -18.99 -24.90
N ALA A 415 -29.01 -19.77 -24.84
CA ALA A 415 -28.19 -20.07 -26.01
C ALA A 415 -29.12 -20.52 -27.15
N SER A 416 -29.11 -19.79 -28.26
CA SER A 416 -29.79 -20.20 -29.49
C SER A 416 -29.24 -21.59 -29.85
N THR A 417 -30.08 -22.60 -29.64
CA THR A 417 -29.76 -24.01 -29.88
C THR A 417 -29.88 -24.33 -31.36
#